data_AF-A0A7S0U3W3-F1
#
_entry.id   AF-A0A7S0U3W3-F1
#
_cell.length_a   1.000
_cell.length_b   1.000
_cell.length_c   1.000
_cell.angle_alpha   90.00
_cell.angle_beta   90.00
_cell.angle_gamma   90.00
#
_symmetry.space_group_name_H-M   'P 1'
#
loop_
_entity.id
_entity.type
_entity.pdbx_description
1 polymer ?
#
loop_
_entity_poly.entity_id
_entity_poly.type
_entity_poly.pdbx_seq_one_letter_code
_entity_poly.pdbx_strand_id
1 'polypeptide(L)'
;DPEAGSAFYKIEPGSSAGGQNWSELEGKVLCIRCYRRYMRTGTLENNPKPQPGQTFDKRCTYLGCTRPEGAKKYMLVSSAYETTGQDWTHLQGTVLCKSCYNRFSKTGSLEKQPR
;
A
#
# COMPACT_ATOMS: atom_id res chain seq x y z
N ASP A 1 2.03 6.14 -31.84
CA ASP A 1 2.08 4.76 -32.29
C ASP A 1 1.17 3.88 -31.44
N PRO A 2 -0.01 3.47 -31.94
CA PRO A 2 -0.94 2.62 -31.18
C PRO A 2 -0.61 1.12 -31.22
N GLU A 3 0.50 0.70 -31.84
CA GLU A 3 0.85 -0.72 -32.03
C GLU A 3 1.85 -1.28 -31.00
N ALA A 4 2.17 -0.53 -29.94
CA ALA A 4 3.00 -1.03 -28.83
C ALA A 4 2.17 -1.84 -27.80
N GLY A 5 1.72 -3.03 -28.21
CA GLY A 5 1.55 -4.22 -27.36
C GLY A 5 0.87 -4.04 -26.00
N SER A 6 -0.40 -3.63 -25.96
CA SER A 6 -1.21 -3.78 -24.75
C SER A 6 -1.77 -5.20 -24.71
N ALA A 7 -0.99 -6.17 -24.22
CA ALA A 7 -1.56 -7.49 -23.95
C ALA A 7 -2.70 -7.34 -22.92
N PHE A 8 -3.90 -7.80 -23.27
CA PHE A 8 -5.07 -7.80 -22.40
C PHE A 8 -5.32 -9.22 -21.89
N TYR A 9 -5.57 -9.35 -20.59
CA TYR A 9 -5.78 -10.61 -19.89
C TYR A 9 -7.22 -10.65 -19.42
N LYS A 10 -7.98 -11.62 -19.92
CA LYS A 10 -9.30 -11.95 -19.40
C LYS A 10 -9.13 -12.81 -18.15
N ILE A 11 -9.82 -12.44 -17.09
CA ILE A 11 -9.81 -13.21 -15.84
C ILE A 11 -10.92 -14.26 -15.93
N GLU A 12 -10.53 -15.51 -16.03
CA GLU A 12 -11.45 -16.65 -16.08
C GLU A 12 -11.91 -17.02 -14.67
N PRO A 13 -13.14 -17.54 -14.52
CA PRO A 13 -13.66 -17.98 -13.23
C PRO A 13 -12.74 -19.04 -12.59
N GLY A 14 -12.44 -18.88 -11.30
CA GLY A 14 -11.51 -19.74 -10.57
C GLY A 14 -10.02 -19.46 -10.82
N SER A 15 -9.67 -18.36 -11.51
CA SER A 15 -8.27 -17.98 -11.73
C SER A 15 -7.55 -17.69 -10.41
N SER A 16 -6.40 -18.33 -10.20
CA SER A 16 -5.52 -18.09 -9.06
C SER A 16 -4.07 -17.90 -9.55
N ALA A 17 -3.77 -16.69 -10.02
CA ALA A 17 -2.42 -16.31 -10.41
C ALA A 17 -1.73 -15.53 -9.28
N GLY A 18 -0.48 -15.89 -8.95
CA GLY A 18 0.32 -15.17 -7.93
C GLY A 18 -0.18 -15.33 -6.48
N GLY A 19 -0.96 -16.38 -6.19
CA GLY A 19 -1.48 -16.64 -4.83
C GLY A 19 -2.54 -15.64 -4.36
N GLN A 20 -3.08 -14.83 -5.27
CA GLN A 20 -4.16 -13.88 -4.99
C GLN A 20 -5.51 -14.48 -5.36
N ASN A 21 -6.57 -14.03 -4.69
CA ASN A 21 -7.95 -14.35 -5.05
C ASN A 21 -8.42 -13.37 -6.13
N TRP A 22 -8.83 -13.87 -7.30
CA TRP A 22 -9.29 -13.05 -8.42
C TRP A 22 -10.82 -13.02 -8.57
N SER A 23 -11.59 -13.60 -7.64
CA SER A 23 -13.05 -13.74 -7.77
C SER A 23 -13.76 -12.42 -8.05
N GLU A 24 -13.31 -11.31 -7.48
CA GLU A 24 -13.89 -9.96 -7.73
C GLU A 24 -13.62 -9.40 -9.13
N LEU A 25 -12.68 -10.02 -9.85
CA LEU A 25 -12.24 -9.64 -11.19
C LEU A 25 -12.68 -10.65 -12.26
N GLU A 26 -13.36 -11.73 -11.90
CA GLU A 26 -13.87 -12.72 -12.85
C GLU A 26 -14.73 -12.06 -13.93
N GLY A 27 -14.49 -12.46 -15.18
CA GLY A 27 -15.16 -11.88 -16.34
C GLY A 27 -14.63 -10.51 -16.77
N LYS A 28 -13.73 -9.86 -16.01
CA LYS A 28 -13.11 -8.59 -16.41
C LYS A 28 -11.88 -8.82 -17.30
N VAL A 29 -11.54 -7.81 -18.09
CA VAL A 29 -10.34 -7.76 -18.92
C VAL A 29 -9.40 -6.69 -18.38
N LEU A 30 -8.17 -7.08 -18.06
CA LEU A 30 -7.13 -6.17 -17.56
C LEU A 30 -6.03 -5.98 -18.60
N CYS A 31 -5.49 -4.76 -18.72
CA CYS A 31 -4.24 -4.59 -19.44
C CYS A 31 -3.07 -5.26 -18.67
N ILE A 32 -1.97 -5.56 -19.35
CA ILE A 32 -0.78 -6.20 -18.78
C ILE A 32 -0.27 -5.51 -17.50
N ARG A 33 -0.38 -4.19 -17.40
CA ARG A 33 0.05 -3.42 -16.22
C ARG A 33 -0.86 -3.70 -15.03
N CYS A 34 -2.18 -3.69 -15.22
CA CYS A 34 -3.17 -3.98 -14.20
C CYS A 34 -3.11 -5.46 -13.77
N TYR A 35 -2.96 -6.37 -14.74
CA TYR A 35 -2.80 -7.80 -14.47
C TYR A 35 -1.57 -8.08 -13.60
N ARG A 36 -0.40 -7.56 -14.00
CA ARG A 36 0.85 -7.72 -13.22
C ARG A 36 0.79 -7.03 -11.85
N ARG A 37 0.06 -5.92 -11.73
CA ARG A 37 -0.13 -5.25 -10.44
C ARG A 37 -0.95 -6.14 -9.52
N TYR A 38 -2.15 -6.52 -9.93
CA TYR A 38 -3.03 -7.35 -9.12
C TYR A 38 -2.36 -8.67 -8.73
N MET A 39 -1.64 -9.30 -9.67
CA MET A 39 -0.86 -10.51 -9.40
C MET A 39 0.19 -10.33 -8.29
N ARG A 40 0.72 -9.11 -8.08
CA ARG A 40 1.72 -8.82 -7.03
C ARG A 40 1.11 -8.28 -5.74
N THR A 41 0.04 -7.48 -5.84
CA THR A 41 -0.46 -6.68 -4.71
C THR A 41 -1.87 -7.06 -4.27
N GLY A 42 -2.59 -7.88 -5.03
CA GLY A 42 -3.99 -8.23 -4.76
C GLY A 42 -4.98 -7.07 -4.92
N THR A 43 -4.53 -5.89 -5.39
CA THR A 43 -5.38 -4.70 -5.59
C THR A 43 -5.04 -3.99 -6.89
N LEU A 44 -6.09 -3.48 -7.56
CA LEU A 44 -5.97 -2.63 -8.76
C LEU A 44 -5.85 -1.14 -8.41
N GLU A 45 -6.09 -0.78 -7.15
CA GLU A 45 -6.01 0.61 -6.71
C GLU A 45 -4.60 1.15 -7.02
N ASN A 46 -4.58 2.31 -7.67
CA ASN A 46 -3.36 3.10 -7.68
C ASN A 46 -3.18 3.59 -6.25
N ASN A 47 -2.11 3.17 -5.55
CA ASN A 47 -1.67 3.94 -4.40
C ASN A 47 -1.60 5.40 -4.87
N PRO A 48 -2.43 6.30 -4.33
CA PRO A 48 -2.40 7.68 -4.74
C PRO A 48 -0.98 8.16 -4.49
N LYS A 49 -0.30 8.61 -5.55
CA LYS A 49 0.91 9.41 -5.34
C LYS A 49 0.46 10.59 -4.47
N PRO A 50 1.18 10.92 -3.38
CA PRO A 50 0.87 12.11 -2.62
C PRO A 50 0.80 13.29 -3.59
N GLN A 51 -0.30 14.04 -3.55
CA GLN A 51 -0.50 15.17 -4.46
C GLN A 51 0.68 16.14 -4.30
N PRO A 52 1.28 16.62 -5.41
CA PRO A 52 2.30 17.65 -5.33
C PRO A 52 1.67 18.91 -4.72
N GLY A 53 1.96 19.16 -3.44
CA GLY A 53 1.36 20.26 -2.67
C GLY A 53 0.75 19.87 -1.32
N GLN A 54 0.58 18.58 -1.03
CA GLN A 54 0.25 18.14 0.34
C GLN A 54 1.51 18.22 1.21
N THR A 55 1.72 19.40 1.81
CA THR A 55 2.59 19.55 2.97
C THR A 55 1.87 18.96 4.17
N PHE A 56 1.97 17.64 4.34
CA PHE A 56 1.70 17.07 5.66
C PHE A 56 2.73 17.65 6.61
N ASP A 57 2.29 18.09 7.79
CA ASP A 57 3.18 18.42 8.90
C ASP A 57 4.28 17.36 8.96
N LYS A 58 5.54 17.79 8.88
CA LYS A 58 6.72 16.92 8.89
C LYS A 58 6.93 16.35 10.30
N ARG A 59 5.90 15.73 10.85
CA ARG A 59 5.82 15.25 12.21
C ARG A 59 5.14 13.89 12.24
N CYS A 60 5.77 12.96 12.94
CA CYS A 60 5.15 11.68 13.26
C CYS A 60 3.98 11.93 14.21
N THR A 61 2.78 11.49 13.83
CA THR A 61 1.55 11.60 14.64
C THR A 61 1.52 10.55 15.77
N TYR A 62 2.34 9.51 15.69
CA TYR A 62 2.42 8.48 16.73
C TYR A 62 3.03 9.06 18.03
N LEU A 63 2.24 9.05 19.11
CA LEU A 63 2.62 9.61 20.42
C LEU A 63 3.86 8.95 21.03
N GLY A 64 4.08 7.66 20.79
CA GLY A 64 5.26 6.93 21.27
C GLY A 64 6.54 7.16 20.45
N CYS A 65 6.50 8.06 19.46
CA CYS A 65 7.68 8.37 18.64
C CYS A 65 8.65 9.26 19.42
N THR A 66 9.88 8.79 19.64
CA THR A 66 10.90 9.57 20.36
C THR A 66 11.47 10.76 19.57
N ARG A 67 11.26 10.79 18.25
CA ARG A 67 11.75 11.85 17.36
C ARG A 67 10.71 12.15 16.28
N PRO A 68 9.59 12.81 16.63
CA PRO A 68 8.50 13.00 15.70
C PRO A 68 8.87 13.97 14.56
N GLU A 69 9.70 14.98 14.81
CA GLU A 69 10.11 15.99 13.80
C GLU A 69 11.52 15.77 13.22
N GLY A 70 12.24 14.77 13.74
CA GLY A 70 13.64 14.51 13.38
C GLY A 70 13.85 13.51 12.25
N ALA A 71 12.80 13.11 11.52
CA ALA A 71 12.89 12.04 10.55
C ALA A 71 13.21 12.55 9.15
N LYS A 72 14.03 11.80 8.42
CA LYS A 72 14.38 12.10 7.02
C LYS A 72 13.20 11.98 6.05
N LYS A 73 12.17 11.21 6.42
CA LYS A 73 10.99 10.94 5.59
C LYS A 73 9.77 10.64 6.44
N TYR A 74 8.62 11.14 5.98
CA TYR A 74 7.28 10.93 6.52
C TYR A 74 6.42 10.23 5.47
N MET A 75 5.52 9.37 5.93
CA MET A 75 4.61 8.59 5.10
C MET A 75 3.20 8.70 5.68
N LEU A 76 2.25 9.13 4.85
CA LEU A 76 0.84 9.15 5.19
C LEU A 76 0.27 7.74 4.97
N VAL A 77 -0.31 7.18 6.03
CA VAL A 77 -1.07 5.93 5.93
C VAL A 77 -2.42 6.27 5.30
N SER A 78 -2.55 6.02 4.01
CA SER A 78 -3.72 6.44 3.23
C SER A 78 -4.80 5.35 3.13
N SER A 79 -4.42 4.09 3.30
CA SER A 79 -5.31 2.94 3.23
C SER A 79 -5.10 1.99 4.41
N ALA A 80 -6.16 1.25 4.75
CA ALA A 80 -6.14 0.18 5.75
C ALA A 80 -5.27 -1.02 5.35
N TYR A 81 -4.86 -1.10 4.08
CA TYR A 81 -4.12 -2.22 3.49
C TYR A 81 -2.87 -1.72 2.76
N GLU A 82 -1.90 -1.16 3.48
CA GLU A 82 -0.58 -0.92 2.90
C GLU A 82 0.14 -2.26 2.79
N THR A 83 0.21 -2.82 1.55
CA THR A 83 1.11 -3.83 0.93
C THR A 83 1.84 -4.94 1.72
N THR A 84 1.80 -4.97 3.04
CA THR A 84 2.53 -5.88 3.93
C THR A 84 1.62 -6.77 4.76
N GLY A 85 0.34 -6.89 4.40
CA GLY A 85 -0.61 -7.81 5.04
C GLY A 85 -0.88 -7.52 6.51
N GLN A 86 -0.56 -6.31 6.97
CA GLN A 86 -0.87 -5.82 8.32
C GLN A 86 -2.15 -4.99 8.26
N ASP A 87 -2.92 -4.98 9.34
CA ASP A 87 -4.09 -4.10 9.47
C ASP A 87 -3.63 -2.69 9.82
N TRP A 88 -3.77 -1.75 8.89
CA TRP A 88 -3.45 -0.33 9.10
C TRP A 88 -4.68 0.51 9.43
N THR A 89 -5.84 -0.12 9.64
CA THR A 89 -7.14 0.54 9.79
C THR A 89 -7.09 1.61 10.88
N HIS A 90 -6.49 1.28 12.03
CA HIS A 90 -6.35 2.21 13.15
C HIS A 90 -5.35 3.35 12.94
N LEU A 91 -4.54 3.27 11.88
CA LEU A 91 -3.53 4.26 11.52
C LEU A 91 -3.91 5.06 10.27
N GLN A 92 -5.06 4.78 9.65
CA GLN A 92 -5.52 5.51 8.47
C GLN A 92 -5.66 7.01 8.76
N GLY A 93 -5.10 7.83 7.88
CA GLY A 93 -5.05 9.29 8.03
C GLY A 93 -3.91 9.79 8.94
N THR A 94 -3.12 8.89 9.54
CA THR A 94 -1.96 9.28 10.36
C THR A 94 -0.68 9.40 9.53
N VAL A 95 0.23 10.27 9.97
CA VAL A 95 1.55 10.44 9.37
C VAL A 95 2.59 9.75 10.24
N LEU A 96 3.25 8.74 9.70
CA LEU A 96 4.32 8.04 10.39
C LEU A 96 5.69 8.44 9.83
N CYS A 97 6.66 8.60 10.72
CA CYS A 97 8.05 8.68 10.29
C CYS A 97 8.51 7.33 9.72
N LYS A 98 9.54 7.33 8.86
CA LYS A 98 10.08 6.11 8.24
C LYS A 98 10.38 4.99 9.24
N SER A 99 10.88 5.33 10.43
CA SER A 99 11.19 4.34 11.46
C SER A 99 9.93 3.68 12.04
N CYS A 100 8.90 4.46 12.36
CA CYS A 100 7.63 3.96 12.87
C CYS A 100 6.89 3.14 11.81
N TYR A 101 6.81 3.66 10.58
CA TYR A 101 6.20 2.96 9.46
C TYR A 101 6.85 1.59 9.22
N ASN A 102 8.18 1.55 9.11
CA ASN A 102 8.90 0.30 8.89
C ASN A 102 8.76 -0.68 10.05
N ARG A 103 8.60 -0.18 11.27
CA ARG A 103 8.34 -1.04 12.43
C ARG A 103 6.97 -1.69 12.28
N PHE A 104 5.91 -0.89 12.14
CA PHE A 104 4.55 -1.42 12.03
C PHE A 104 4.41 -2.39 10.85
N SER A 105 4.99 -2.03 9.70
CA SER A 105 5.03 -2.88 8.52
C SER A 105 5.68 -4.25 8.76
N LYS A 106 6.64 -4.34 9.69
CA LYS A 106 7.35 -5.59 10.03
C LYS A 106 6.71 -6.37 11.19
N THR A 107 6.19 -5.67 12.19
CA THR A 107 5.77 -6.27 13.47
C THR A 107 4.28 -6.18 13.75
N GLY A 108 3.52 -5.45 12.93
CA GLY A 108 2.10 -5.16 13.18
C GLY A 108 1.85 -4.26 14.39
N SER A 109 2.90 -3.70 15.00
CA SER A 109 2.77 -2.87 16.20
C SER A 109 3.80 -1.74 16.23
N LEU A 110 3.37 -0.53 16.60
CA LEU A 110 4.23 0.63 16.78
C LEU A 110 4.87 0.66 18.18
N GLU A 111 4.29 -0.06 19.13
CA GLU A 111 4.74 -0.08 20.52
C GLU A 111 6.17 -0.65 20.59
N LYS A 112 7.00 -0.04 21.43
CA LYS A 112 8.27 -0.68 21.81
C LYS A 112 7.90 -1.84 22.71
N GLN A 113 8.07 -3.07 22.23
CA GLN A 113 8.08 -4.21 23.13
C GLN A 113 9.14 -3.95 24.20
N PRO A 114 8.79 -4.09 25.50
CA PRO A 114 9.79 -4.08 26.56
C PRO A 114 10.79 -5.21 26.26
N ARG A 115 12.07 -4.88 26.34
CA ARG A 115 13.14 -5.89 26.32
C ARG A 115 13.17 -6.64 27.63
#